data_AF-A0A2P2JK13-F1
#
_entry.id   AF-A0A2P2JK13-F1
#
_cell.length_a   1.000
_cell.length_b   1.000
_cell.length_c   1.000
_cell.angle_alpha   90.00
_cell.angle_beta   90.00
_cell.angle_gamma   90.00
#
_symmetry.space_group_name_H-M   'P 1'
#
loop_
_entity.id
_entity.type
_entity.pdbx_description
1 polymer ?
#
loop_
_entity_poly.entity_id
_entity_poly.type
_entity_poly.pdbx_seq_one_letter_code
_entity_poly.pdbx_strand_id
1 'polypeptide(L)'
;MRLAIGRISDGELEFAEKICRFVRDIYRELTLVVPHMDDSSDMKTKMETMLQSVMKIENACFSVRVRGSEYKPLVGPTEPNSFLFGVSDIDL
;
A
#
# COMPACT_ATOMS: atom_id res chain seq x y z
N MET A 1 -10.64 6.10 3.15
CA MET A 1 -9.22 6.54 3.16
C MET A 1 -8.68 6.81 4.56
N ARG A 2 -9.08 7.89 5.26
CA ARG A 2 -8.47 8.26 6.56
C ARG A 2 -8.43 7.11 7.57
N LEU A 3 -9.52 6.34 7.66
CA LEU A 3 -9.57 5.14 8.50
C LEU A 3 -8.49 4.11 8.13
N ALA A 4 -8.32 3.79 6.84
CA ALA A 4 -7.30 2.85 6.40
C ALA A 4 -5.88 3.31 6.78
N ILE A 5 -5.58 4.61 6.61
CA ILE A 5 -4.29 5.18 7.01
C ILE A 5 -4.08 5.06 8.53
N GLY A 6 -5.11 5.34 9.34
CA GLY A 6 -5.03 5.15 10.79
C GLY A 6 -4.71 3.70 11.16
N ARG A 7 -5.38 2.73 10.53
CA ARG A 7 -5.16 1.30 10.77
C ARG A 7 -3.78 0.82 10.34
N ILE A 8 -3.25 1.36 9.26
CA ILE A 8 -1.85 1.12 8.86
C ILE A 8 -0.89 1.66 9.91
N SER A 9 -1.15 2.85 10.46
CA SER A 9 -0.34 3.46 11.52
C SER A 9 -0.40 2.66 12.83
N ASP A 10 -1.54 2.05 13.15
CA ASP A 10 -1.74 1.21 14.33
C ASP A 10 -1.10 -0.20 14.17
N GLY A 11 -0.61 -0.54 12.97
CA GLY A 11 -0.07 -1.87 12.65
C GLY A 11 -1.12 -2.92 12.30
N GLU A 12 -2.40 -2.57 12.22
CA GLU A 12 -3.52 -3.46 11.87
C GLU A 12 -3.63 -3.67 10.35
N LEU A 13 -2.62 -4.27 9.73
CA LEU A 13 -2.47 -4.35 8.28
C LEU A 13 -3.58 -5.15 7.58
N GLU A 14 -4.05 -6.25 8.19
CA GLU A 14 -5.13 -7.06 7.62
C GLU A 14 -6.44 -6.27 7.51
N PHE A 15 -6.73 -5.45 8.52
CA PHE A 15 -7.93 -4.62 8.52
C PHE A 15 -7.81 -3.47 7.53
N ALA A 16 -6.62 -2.86 7.42
CA ALA A 16 -6.34 -1.89 6.36
C ALA A 16 -6.51 -2.48 4.95
N GLU A 17 -6.10 -3.73 4.73
CA GLU A 17 -6.28 -4.43 3.45
C GLU A 17 -7.76 -4.68 3.13
N LYS A 18 -8.59 -5.02 4.13
CA LYS A 18 -10.04 -5.15 3.96
C LYS A 18 -10.66 -3.83 3.51
N ILE A 19 -10.25 -2.71 4.11
CA ILE A 19 -10.72 -1.37 3.69
C ILE A 19 -10.24 -1.04 2.27
N CYS A 20 -8.99 -1.38 1.94
CA CYS A 20 -8.43 -1.17 0.60
C CYS A 20 -9.26 -1.90 -0.47
N ARG A 21 -9.58 -3.18 -0.25
CA ARG A 21 -10.45 -3.97 -1.13
C ARG A 21 -11.82 -3.34 -1.28
N PHE A 22 -12.47 -2.99 -0.17
CA PHE A 22 -13.79 -2.37 -0.17
C PHE A 22 -13.86 -1.10 -1.02
N VAL A 23 -12.92 -0.17 -0.85
CA VAL A 23 -12.93 1.10 -1.61
C VAL A 23 -12.64 0.85 -3.09
N ARG A 24 -11.79 -0.13 -3.42
CA ARG A 24 -11.50 -0.52 -4.80
C ARG A 24 -12.72 -1.11 -5.50
N ASP A 25 -13.50 -1.92 -4.80
CA ASP A 25 -14.69 -2.56 -5.36
C ASP A 25 -15.77 -1.50 -5.65
N ILE A 26 -16.00 -0.55 -4.74
CA ILE A 26 -16.91 0.58 -5.00
C ILE A 26 -16.45 1.38 -6.22
N TYR A 27 -15.15 1.67 -6.34
CA TYR A 27 -14.64 2.47 -7.47
C TYR A 27 -14.88 1.75 -8.81
N ARG A 28 -14.69 0.44 -8.84
CA ARG A 28 -14.95 -0.40 -10.03
C ARG A 28 -16.42 -0.39 -10.41
N GLU A 29 -17.31 -0.57 -9.44
CA GLU A 29 -18.75 -0.56 -9.69
C GLU A 29 -19.23 0.82 -10.16
N LEU A 30 -18.80 1.90 -9.51
CA LEU A 30 -19.16 3.27 -9.93
C LEU A 30 -18.62 3.63 -11.31
N THR A 31 -17.46 3.10 -11.71
CA THR A 31 -16.92 3.30 -13.06
C THR A 31 -17.85 2.76 -14.14
N LEU A 32 -18.64 1.72 -13.85
CA LEU A 32 -19.63 1.17 -14.77
C LEU A 32 -20.92 1.99 -14.77
N VAL A 33 -21.31 2.57 -13.63
CA VAL A 33 -22.60 3.26 -13.47
C VAL A 33 -22.55 4.71 -13.96
N VAL A 34 -21.51 5.46 -13.57
CA VAL A 34 -21.41 6.92 -13.80
C VAL A 34 -21.54 7.35 -15.28
N PRO A 35 -21.00 6.62 -16.27
CA PRO A 35 -21.19 6.96 -17.68
C PRO A 35 -22.64 6.96 -18.16
N HIS A 36 -23.52 6.22 -17.48
CA HIS A 36 -24.93 6.06 -17.83
C HIS A 36 -25.86 6.98 -17.02
N MET A 37 -25.31 7.82 -16.13
CA MET A 37 -26.10 8.78 -15.37
C MET A 37 -26.32 10.07 -16.16
N ASP A 38 -27.56 10.55 -16.16
CA ASP A 38 -27.89 11.91 -16.59
C ASP A 38 -27.24 12.94 -15.66
N ASP A 39 -26.77 14.06 -16.21
CA ASP A 39 -26.04 15.12 -15.49
C ASP A 39 -24.86 14.63 -14.63
N SER A 40 -24.05 13.72 -15.19
CA SER A 40 -22.92 13.05 -14.50
C SER A 40 -21.71 13.93 -14.13
N SER A 41 -21.75 15.26 -14.30
CA SER A 41 -20.58 16.12 -14.06
C SER A 41 -20.09 16.09 -12.59
N ASP A 42 -21.02 16.23 -11.63
CA ASP A 42 -20.72 16.12 -10.20
C ASP A 42 -20.18 14.72 -9.84
N MET A 43 -20.79 13.68 -10.43
CA MET A 43 -20.37 12.31 -10.21
C MET A 43 -18.97 12.00 -10.77
N LYS A 44 -18.61 12.60 -11.91
CA LYS A 44 -17.25 12.51 -12.46
C LYS A 44 -16.22 13.12 -11.50
N THR A 45 -16.47 14.31 -10.97
CA THR A 45 -15.57 14.95 -9.99
C THR A 45 -15.46 14.17 -8.68
N LYS A 46 -16.58 13.58 -8.20
CA LYS A 46 -16.56 12.66 -7.05
C LYS A 46 -15.73 11.42 -7.34
N MET A 47 -15.84 10.85 -8.54
CA MET A 47 -15.04 9.71 -8.96
C MET A 47 -13.54 10.04 -9.06
N GLU A 48 -13.17 11.22 -9.53
CA GLU A 48 -11.76 11.67 -9.53
C GLU A 48 -11.20 11.75 -8.10
N THR A 49 -11.95 12.36 -7.18
CA THR A 49 -11.57 12.44 -5.77
C THR A 49 -11.51 11.05 -5.11
N MET A 50 -12.41 10.16 -5.52
CA MET A 50 -12.41 8.76 -5.08
C MET A 50 -11.18 8.02 -5.58
N LEU A 51 -10.79 8.18 -6.84
CA LEU A 51 -9.58 7.57 -7.40
C LEU A 51 -8.33 8.03 -6.64
N GLN A 52 -8.22 9.33 -6.33
CA GLN A 52 -7.15 9.84 -5.48
C GLN A 52 -7.15 9.18 -4.09
N SER A 53 -8.33 8.94 -3.54
CA SER A 53 -8.48 8.26 -2.24
C SER A 53 -8.06 6.79 -2.31
N VAL A 54 -8.38 6.07 -3.39
CA VAL A 54 -7.94 4.68 -3.63
C VAL A 54 -6.42 4.62 -3.73
N MET A 55 -5.82 5.45 -4.60
CA MET A 55 -4.36 5.49 -4.79
C MET A 55 -3.60 5.74 -3.48
N LYS A 56 -4.10 6.65 -2.63
CA LYS A 56 -3.48 6.93 -1.33
C LYS A 56 -3.48 5.71 -0.40
N ILE A 57 -4.57 4.94 -0.38
CA ILE A 57 -4.66 3.73 0.44
C ILE A 57 -3.76 2.63 -0.13
N GLU A 58 -3.83 2.39 -1.44
CA GLU A 58 -3.03 1.36 -2.11
C GLU A 58 -1.53 1.61 -1.96
N ASN A 59 -1.08 2.84 -2.16
CA ASN A 59 0.31 3.22 -1.97
C ASN A 59 0.75 3.05 -0.50
N ALA A 60 -0.09 3.39 0.47
CA ALA A 60 0.24 3.18 1.88
C ALA A 60 0.38 1.68 2.22
N CYS A 61 -0.57 0.85 1.77
CA CYS A 61 -0.48 -0.60 1.93
C CYS A 61 0.76 -1.18 1.24
N PHE A 62 1.07 -0.70 0.03
CA PHE A 62 2.23 -1.12 -0.74
C PHE A 62 3.54 -0.78 -0.02
N SER A 63 3.69 0.47 0.44
CA SER A 63 4.89 0.93 1.14
C SER A 63 5.16 0.14 2.41
N VAL A 64 4.12 -0.18 3.19
CA VAL A 64 4.29 -1.01 4.39
C VAL A 64 4.64 -2.45 4.04
N ARG A 65 4.06 -3.02 2.98
CA ARG A 65 4.42 -4.36 2.53
C ARG A 65 5.88 -4.43 2.09
N VAL A 66 6.36 -3.48 1.28
CA VAL A 66 7.77 -3.46 0.82
C VAL A 66 8.71 -3.32 2.01
N ARG A 67 8.49 -2.31 2.87
CA ARG A 67 9.34 -2.05 4.03
C ARG A 67 9.26 -3.15 5.09
N GLY A 68 8.10 -3.77 5.26
CA GLY A 68 7.88 -4.90 6.16
C GLY A 68 8.45 -6.22 5.62
N SER A 69 8.77 -6.28 4.33
CA SER A 69 9.43 -7.43 3.69
C SER A 69 10.96 -7.31 3.68
N GLU A 70 11.52 -6.20 4.18
CA GLU A 70 12.96 -6.04 4.30
C GLU A 70 13.49 -7.00 5.38
N TYR A 71 14.43 -7.86 4.99
CA TYR A 71 15.19 -8.65 5.95
C TYR A 71 16.02 -7.69 6.80
N LYS A 72 15.71 -7.59 8.10
CA LYS A 72 16.52 -6.83 9.04
C LYS A 72 17.70 -7.71 9.46
N PRO A 73 18.95 -7.38 9.06
CA PRO A 73 20.11 -8.10 9.57
C PRO A 73 20.13 -7.95 11.09
N LEU A 74 20.35 -9.05 11.80
CA LEU A 74 20.47 -9.10 13.26
C LEU A 74 21.75 -8.36 13.71
N VAL A 75 21.77 -7.03 13.60
CA VAL A 75 22.86 -6.20 14.12
C VAL A 75 22.44 -5.72 15.50
N GLY A 76 22.88 -6.47 16.51
CA GLY A 76 22.99 -5.95 17.87
C GLY A 76 24.07 -4.85 17.95
N PRO A 77 24.08 -4.02 18.99
CA PRO A 77 25.08 -2.97 19.14
C PRO A 77 26.41 -3.59 19.56
N THR A 78 27.20 -4.09 18.61
CA THR A 78 28.63 -4.35 18.83
C THR A 78 29.37 -4.37 17.51
N GLU A 79 30.23 -3.36 17.37
CA GLU A 79 31.40 -3.24 16.49
C GLU A 79 31.23 -3.01 14.97
N PRO A 80 32.05 -2.11 14.40
CA PRO A 80 32.11 -1.85 12.97
C PRO A 80 32.93 -2.93 12.27
N ASN A 81 32.64 -3.13 10.98
CA ASN A 81 33.29 -4.05 10.04
C ASN A 81 32.68 -5.45 10.00
N SER A 82 31.73 -5.61 9.09
CA SER A 82 31.69 -6.76 8.16
C SER A 82 30.78 -6.42 6.98
N PHE A 83 31.14 -5.39 6.21
CA PHE A 83 30.82 -5.37 4.78
C PHE A 83 31.79 -6.34 4.11
N LEU A 84 31.44 -7.62 4.04
CA LEU A 84 32.14 -8.59 3.21
C LEU A 84 31.14 -9.31 2.31
N PHE A 85 30.60 -8.57 1.34
CA PHE A 85 30.41 -9.15 0.01
C PHE A 85 31.76 -9.07 -0.71
N GLY A 86 32.65 -9.97 -0.34
CA GLY A 86 33.91 -10.25 -1.01
C GLY A 86 33.86 -11.68 -1.51
N VAL A 87 34.00 -11.81 -2.82
CA VAL A 87 34.08 -13.02 -3.66
C VAL A 87 35.06 -14.08 -3.11
N SER A 88 34.89 -15.33 -3.58
CA SER A 88 35.78 -16.52 -3.52
C SER A 88 35.47 -17.52 -2.41
N ASP A 89 35.45 -18.84 -2.60
CA ASP A 89 35.62 -19.73 -3.76
C ASP A 89 35.08 -21.13 -3.35
N ILE A 90 34.82 -21.97 -4.36
CA ILE A 90 34.54 -23.41 -4.25
C ILE A 90 35.66 -24.14 -3.50
N ASP A 91 35.32 -25.03 -2.54
CA ASP A 91 35.88 -26.40 -2.36
C ASP A 91 35.53 -26.99 -0.97
N LEU A 92 34.71 -28.05 -0.96
CA LEU A 92 35.01 -29.39 -0.39
C LEU A 92 33.83 -30.34 -0.63
#